data_AF-A0A060WBM5-F1
#
_entry.id   AF-A0A060WBM5-F1
#
_cell.length_a   1.000
_cell.length_b   1.000
_cell.length_c   1.000
_cell.angle_alpha   90.00
_cell.angle_beta   90.00
_cell.angle_gamma   90.00
#
_symmetry.space_group_name_H-M   'P 1'
#
loop_
_entity.id
_entity.type
_entity.pdbx_description
1 polymer ?
#
loop_
_entity_poly.entity_id
_entity_poly.type
_entity_poly.pdbx_seq_one_letter_code
_entity_poly.pdbx_strand_id
1 'polypeptide(L)'
;MSEDVIAKMKNIRAEASRLKIPQVVVMTMPDKACELVNKDVKRIFYSKAIKEKMQICSNELGLPMNCILPVKNYHEEGRMDNDMDILILNAMTQIMNFANDYLWNLQQHANQK
;
A
#
# COMPACT_ATOMS: atom_id res chain seq x y z
N MET A 1 -4.85 -14.62 4.78
CA MET A 1 -6.14 -14.18 4.19
C MET A 1 -6.83 -15.43 3.67
N SER A 2 -8.16 -15.48 3.68
CA SER A 2 -8.84 -16.61 3.02
C SER A 2 -8.63 -16.54 1.51
N GLU A 3 -8.60 -17.71 0.87
CA GLU A 3 -8.46 -17.82 -0.59
C GLU A 3 -9.56 -17.04 -1.32
N ASP A 4 -10.79 -17.06 -0.79
CA ASP A 4 -11.93 -16.30 -1.32
C ASP A 4 -11.69 -14.79 -1.37
N VAL A 5 -11.06 -14.22 -0.34
CA VAL A 5 -10.75 -12.78 -0.30
C VAL A 5 -9.66 -12.45 -1.32
N ILE A 6 -8.63 -13.29 -1.42
CA ILE A 6 -7.56 -13.12 -2.41
C ILE A 6 -8.13 -13.19 -3.83
N ALA A 7 -9.02 -14.14 -4.11
CA ALA A 7 -9.67 -14.27 -5.41
C ALA A 7 -10.49 -13.02 -5.77
N LYS A 8 -11.28 -12.49 -4.81
CA LYS A 8 -12.03 -11.24 -5.02
C LYS A 8 -11.10 -10.05 -5.30
N MET A 9 -10.02 -9.91 -4.54
CA MET A 9 -9.04 -8.83 -4.76
C MET A 9 -8.36 -8.95 -6.13
N LYS A 10 -7.98 -10.17 -6.56
CA LYS A 10 -7.43 -10.42 -7.90
C LYS A 10 -8.39 -10.00 -9.01
N ASN A 11 -9.68 -10.29 -8.86
CA ASN A 11 -10.70 -9.92 -9.84
C ASN A 11 -10.89 -8.40 -9.92
N ILE A 12 -10.99 -7.72 -8.76
CA ILE A 12 -11.09 -6.26 -8.71
C ILE A 12 -9.87 -5.60 -9.36
N ARG A 13 -8.66 -6.08 -9.04
CA ARG A 13 -7.41 -5.63 -9.63
C ARG A 13 -7.41 -5.80 -11.15
N ALA A 14 -7.81 -6.96 -11.66
CA ALA A 14 -7.85 -7.24 -13.09
C ALA A 14 -8.81 -6.28 -13.84
N GLU A 15 -10.00 -6.03 -13.30
CA GLU A 15 -10.95 -5.07 -13.88
C GLU A 15 -10.43 -3.64 -13.82
N ALA A 16 -9.85 -3.23 -12.69
CA ALA A 16 -9.23 -1.91 -12.57
C ALA A 16 -8.08 -1.74 -13.58
N SER A 17 -7.26 -2.77 -13.81
CA SER A 17 -6.19 -2.74 -14.82
C SER A 17 -6.73 -2.61 -16.23
N ARG A 18 -7.84 -3.31 -16.56
CA ARG A 18 -8.54 -3.19 -17.85
C ARG A 18 -9.03 -1.75 -18.08
N LEU A 19 -9.51 -1.09 -17.02
CA LEU A 19 -9.94 0.30 -17.03
C LEU A 19 -8.77 1.30 -16.91
N LYS A 20 -7.52 0.82 -16.84
CA LYS A 20 -6.30 1.61 -16.62
C LYS A 20 -6.32 2.41 -15.31
N ILE A 21 -7.12 1.99 -14.33
CA ILE A 21 -7.20 2.63 -13.01
C ILE A 21 -5.97 2.21 -12.19
N PRO A 22 -5.18 3.16 -11.65
CA PRO A 22 -4.04 2.85 -10.79
C PRO A 22 -4.50 2.19 -9.49
N GLN A 23 -3.70 1.26 -8.97
CA GLN A 23 -4.03 0.44 -7.82
C GLN A 23 -2.89 0.45 -6.81
N VAL A 24 -3.24 0.57 -5.54
CA VAL A 24 -2.31 0.56 -4.40
C VAL A 24 -2.91 -0.31 -3.30
N VAL A 25 -2.07 -1.08 -2.61
CA VAL A 25 -2.46 -1.86 -1.44
C VAL A 25 -1.91 -1.21 -0.20
N VAL A 26 -2.78 -0.95 0.76
CA VAL A 26 -2.39 -0.50 2.09
C VAL A 26 -2.32 -1.72 3.00
N MET A 27 -1.12 -2.09 3.45
CA MET A 27 -0.88 -3.23 4.34
C MET A 27 -0.82 -2.75 5.79
N THR A 28 -1.84 -3.07 6.58
CA THR A 28 -2.01 -2.58 7.96
C THR A 28 -1.53 -3.58 9.01
N MET A 29 -1.47 -3.14 10.27
CA MET A 29 -1.04 -3.93 11.44
C MET A 29 0.37 -4.55 11.33
N PRO A 30 1.38 -3.80 10.85
CA PRO A 30 2.76 -4.30 10.75
C PRO A 30 3.39 -4.57 12.13
N ASP A 31 2.93 -3.85 13.16
CA ASP A 31 3.31 -4.01 14.56
C ASP A 31 2.97 -5.39 15.12
N LYS A 32 1.82 -5.95 14.75
CA LYS A 32 1.43 -7.33 15.12
C LYS A 32 2.24 -8.40 14.39
N ALA A 33 2.74 -8.07 13.20
CA ALA A 33 3.55 -8.98 12.40
C ALA A 33 5.03 -9.00 12.81
N CYS A 34 5.52 -7.95 13.48
CA CYS A 34 6.94 -7.81 13.82
C CYS A 34 7.15 -6.98 15.10
N GLU A 35 7.70 -7.62 16.14
CA GLU A 35 7.99 -6.96 17.43
C GLU A 35 8.96 -5.76 17.29
N LEU A 36 9.90 -5.83 16.33
CA LEU A 36 10.80 -4.70 16.05
C LEU A 36 10.03 -3.45 15.61
N VAL A 37 8.98 -3.62 14.80
CA VAL A 37 8.13 -2.53 14.32
C VAL A 37 7.17 -2.06 15.41
N ASN A 38 6.73 -2.97 16.28
CA ASN A 38 5.94 -2.61 17.46
C ASN A 38 6.72 -1.68 18.41
N LYS A 39 8.02 -1.95 18.61
CA LYS A 39 8.90 -1.12 19.45
C LYS A 39 9.30 0.19 18.77
N ASP A 40 9.51 0.17 17.46
CA ASP A 40 9.96 1.33 16.69
C ASP A 40 9.38 1.27 15.27
N VAL A 41 8.33 2.08 15.01
CA VAL A 41 7.62 2.10 13.73
C VAL A 41 8.52 2.52 12.56
N LYS A 42 9.63 3.23 12.82
CA LYS A 42 10.62 3.60 11.78
C LYS A 42 11.27 2.38 11.16
N ARG A 43 11.28 1.24 11.86
CA ARG A 43 11.86 -0.02 11.39
C ARG A 43 11.00 -0.73 10.37
N ILE A 44 9.81 -0.21 10.02
CA ILE A 44 8.89 -0.86 9.09
C ILE A 44 9.51 -1.22 7.74
N PHE A 45 10.34 -0.33 7.17
CA PHE A 45 11.04 -0.56 5.89
C PHE A 45 12.36 -1.32 6.03
N TYR A 46 12.88 -1.47 7.25
CA TYR A 46 14.11 -2.20 7.54
C TYR A 46 13.85 -3.64 8.03
N SER A 47 12.62 -3.92 8.46
CA SER A 47 12.23 -5.23 8.98
C SER A 47 12.12 -6.26 7.85
N LYS A 48 12.91 -7.33 7.96
CA LYS A 48 12.84 -8.49 7.06
C LYS A 48 11.45 -9.13 7.07
N ALA A 49 10.83 -9.23 8.25
CA ALA A 49 9.50 -9.82 8.39
C ALA A 49 8.43 -9.02 7.63
N ILE A 50 8.48 -7.68 7.69
CA ILE A 50 7.56 -6.83 6.93
C ILE A 50 7.82 -6.98 5.42
N LYS A 51 9.08 -6.98 4.99
CA LYS A 51 9.44 -7.18 3.58
C LYS A 51 8.92 -8.53 3.05
N GLU A 52 9.04 -9.61 3.83
CA GLU A 52 8.51 -10.92 3.46
C GLU A 52 6.98 -10.90 3.33
N LYS A 53 6.26 -10.24 4.26
CA LYS A 53 4.81 -10.07 4.16
C LYS A 53 4.39 -9.25 2.94
N MET A 54 5.12 -8.19 2.60
CA MET A 54 4.92 -7.42 1.38
C MET A 54 5.15 -8.30 0.14
N GLN A 55 6.18 -9.14 0.13
CA GLN A 55 6.47 -10.03 -0.99
C GLN A 55 5.38 -11.09 -1.18
N ILE A 56 4.88 -11.67 -0.09
CA ILE A 56 3.72 -12.58 -0.15
C ILE A 56 2.52 -11.83 -0.73
N CYS A 57 2.23 -10.62 -0.25
CA CYS A 57 1.13 -9.80 -0.78
C CYS A 57 1.31 -9.48 -2.27
N SER A 58 2.54 -9.18 -2.70
CA SER A 58 2.89 -8.94 -4.11
C SER A 58 2.65 -10.18 -4.98
N ASN A 59 3.12 -11.34 -4.54
CA ASN A 59 2.97 -12.60 -5.27
C ASN A 59 1.50 -13.03 -5.34
N GLU A 60 0.77 -12.93 -4.23
CA GLU A 60 -0.64 -13.29 -4.16
C GLU A 60 -1.48 -12.31 -4.98
N LEU A 61 -1.32 -11.00 -4.80
CA LEU A 61 -2.16 -10.02 -5.48
C LEU A 61 -1.61 -9.58 -6.83
N GLY A 62 -0.51 -10.14 -7.33
CA GLY A 62 0.07 -9.77 -8.63
C GLY A 62 0.36 -8.28 -8.80
N LEU A 63 0.68 -7.59 -7.70
CA LEU A 63 1.01 -6.15 -7.69
C LEU A 63 2.51 -5.99 -7.46
N PRO A 64 3.17 -5.00 -8.08
CA PRO A 64 4.57 -4.75 -7.83
C PRO A 64 4.78 -4.21 -6.41
N MET A 65 5.97 -4.46 -5.85
CA MET A 65 6.29 -4.11 -4.45
C MET A 65 6.14 -2.63 -4.13
N ASN A 66 6.37 -1.74 -5.11
CA ASN A 66 6.23 -0.29 -4.96
C ASN A 66 4.75 0.17 -4.85
N CYS A 67 3.78 -0.69 -5.16
CA CYS A 67 2.36 -0.41 -4.98
C CYS A 67 1.83 -0.94 -3.62
N ILE A 68 2.70 -1.45 -2.75
CA ILE A 68 2.33 -1.98 -1.44
C ILE A 68 2.88 -1.04 -0.37
N LEU A 69 1.98 -0.41 0.37
CA LEU A 69 2.29 0.62 1.37
C LEU A 69 2.04 0.07 2.76
N PRO A 70 3.07 -0.32 3.51
CA PRO A 70 2.89 -0.76 4.89
C PRO A 70 2.62 0.45 5.79
N VAL A 71 1.55 0.40 6.57
CA VAL A 71 1.16 1.49 7.49
C VAL A 71 0.75 0.93 8.84
N LYS A 72 1.14 1.62 9.92
CA LYS A 72 0.60 1.37 11.27
C LYS A 72 -0.60 2.30 11.48
N ASN A 73 -1.75 1.74 11.85
CA ASN A 73 -2.95 2.50 12.13
C ASN A 73 -3.04 2.84 13.62
N TYR A 74 -3.65 3.98 13.93
CA TYR A 74 -4.13 4.27 15.27
C TYR A 74 -5.26 3.31 15.64
N HIS A 75 -5.05 2.52 16.68
CA HIS A 75 -6.05 1.55 17.14
C HIS A 75 -6.10 1.43 18.67
N GLU A 76 -4.96 1.55 19.33
CA GLU A 76 -4.81 1.47 20.80
C GLU A 76 -4.13 2.72 21.37
N GLU A 77 -3.54 3.55 20.52
CA GLU A 77 -2.81 4.74 20.89
C GLU A 77 -3.75 5.86 21.39
N GLY A 78 -3.55 6.32 22.62
CA GLY A 78 -4.35 7.39 23.22
C GLY A 78 -3.95 8.81 22.80
N ARG A 79 -2.88 8.97 22.02
CA ARG A 79 -2.37 10.27 21.52
C ARG A 79 -1.78 10.07 20.12
N MET A 80 -1.69 11.17 19.38
CA MET A 80 -0.97 11.21 18.11
C MET A 80 0.51 10.92 18.33
N ASP A 81 1.10 10.22 17.37
CA ASP A 81 2.51 9.85 17.30
C ASP A 81 3.07 10.32 15.96
N ASN A 82 4.09 11.18 16.01
CA ASN A 82 4.64 11.80 14.81
C ASN A 82 5.20 10.77 13.81
N ASP A 83 5.74 9.65 14.29
CA ASP A 83 6.36 8.65 13.43
C ASP A 83 5.27 7.83 12.68
N MET A 84 4.14 7.56 13.35
CA MET A 84 2.94 7.02 12.71
C MET A 84 2.33 8.01 11.71
N ASP A 85 2.23 9.29 12.07
CA ASP A 85 1.68 10.33 11.19
C ASP A 85 2.52 10.47 9.92
N ILE A 86 3.85 10.51 10.04
CA ILE A 86 4.75 10.54 8.89
C ILE A 86 4.52 9.34 7.98
N LEU A 87 4.34 8.14 8.54
CA LEU A 87 4.11 6.92 7.76
C LEU A 87 2.78 6.97 6.99
N ILE A 88 1.70 7.43 7.65
CA ILE A 88 0.38 7.60 7.04
C ILE A 88 0.43 8.67 5.94
N LEU A 89 1.03 9.83 6.23
CA LEU A 89 1.18 10.93 5.27
C LEU A 89 2.03 10.51 4.06
N ASN A 90 3.09 9.73 4.27
CA ASN A 90 3.89 9.17 3.18
C ASN A 90 3.06 8.22 2.29
N ALA A 91 2.20 7.39 2.88
CA ALA A 91 1.31 6.52 2.11
C ALA A 91 0.27 7.33 1.31
N MET A 92 -0.34 8.34 1.92
CA MET A 92 -1.27 9.25 1.24
C MET A 92 -0.58 10.01 0.10
N THR A 93 0.65 10.48 0.31
CA THR A 93 1.45 11.18 -0.70
C THR A 93 1.71 10.28 -1.90
N GLN A 94 2.08 9.02 -1.67
CA GLN A 94 2.27 8.06 -2.77
C GLN A 94 0.98 7.81 -3.53
N ILE A 95 -0.16 7.65 -2.85
CA ILE A 95 -1.48 7.50 -3.51
C ILE A 95 -1.81 8.73 -4.36
N MET A 96 -1.59 9.93 -3.85
CA MET A 96 -1.79 11.17 -4.62
C MET A 96 -0.89 11.25 -5.84
N ASN A 97 0.37 10.84 -5.73
CA ASN A 97 1.29 10.78 -6.86
C ASN A 97 0.79 9.82 -7.96
N PHE A 98 0.36 8.60 -7.58
CA PHE A 98 -0.25 7.67 -8.54
C PHE A 98 -1.49 8.25 -9.24
N ALA A 99 -2.34 8.98 -8.51
CA ALA A 99 -3.50 9.64 -9.07
C ALA A 99 -3.11 10.78 -10.02
N ASN A 100 -2.12 11.59 -9.65
CA ASN A 100 -1.63 12.69 -10.47
C ASN A 100 -0.99 12.17 -11.78
N ASP A 101 -0.16 11.13 -11.71
CA ASP A 101 0.45 10.50 -12.87
C ASP A 101 -0.61 9.94 -13.83
N TYR A 102 -1.69 9.36 -13.29
CA TYR A 102 -2.81 8.89 -14.09
C TYR A 102 -3.51 10.04 -14.82
N LEU A 103 -3.82 11.14 -14.13
CA LEU A 103 -4.45 12.32 -14.74
C LEU A 103 -3.56 12.96 -15.81
N TRP A 104 -2.25 13.06 -15.55
CA TRP A 104 -1.27 13.57 -16.52
C TRP A 104 -1.27 12.74 -17.81
N ASN A 105 -1.25 11.40 -17.68
CA ASN A 105 -1.30 10.51 -18.83
C ASN A 105 -2.59 10.65 -19.65
N LEU A 106 -3.74 10.86 -18.98
CA LEU A 106 -5.01 11.12 -19.67
C LEU A 106 -4.99 12.44 -20.46
N GLN A 107 -4.44 13.51 -19.88
CA GLN A 107 -4.33 14.81 -20.55
C GLN A 107 -3.45 14.74 -21.80
N GLN A 108 -2.30 14.08 -21.70
CA GLN A 108 -1.37 13.94 -22.84
C GLN A 108 -2.00 13.16 -24.00
N HIS A 109 -2.77 12.11 -23.71
CA HIS A 109 -3.48 11.35 -24.75
C HIS A 109 -4.63 12.15 -25.40
N ALA A 110 -5.24 13.09 -24.67
CA ALA A 110 -6.27 13.97 -25.21
C ALA A 110 -5.68 15.04 -26.14
N ASN A 111 -4.49 15.57 -25.81
CA ASN A 111 -3.81 16.63 -26.58
C ASN A 111 -3.10 16.12 -27.85
N GLN A 112 -2.98 14.80 -28.03
CA GLN A 112 -2.38 14.15 -29.21
C GLN A 112 -3.42 13.70 -30.25
N LYS A 113 -4.71 13.95 -30.01
CA LYS A 113 -5.81 13.74 -30.95
C LYS A 113 -6.26 15.06 -31.55
#